data_AF-A0A357D0K2-F1
#
_entry.id   AF-A0A357D0K2-F1
#
_cell.length_a   1.000
_cell.length_b   1.000
_cell.length_c   1.000
_cell.angle_alpha   90.00
_cell.angle_beta   90.00
_cell.angle_gamma   90.00
#
_symmetry.space_group_name_H-M   'P 1'
#
loop_
_entity.id
_entity.type
_entity.pdbx_description
1 polymer ?
#
loop_
_entity_poly.entity_id
_entity_poly.type
_entity_poly.pdbx_seq_one_letter_code
_entity_poly.pdbx_strand_id
1 'polypeptide(L)' 'MITTEIKGIPLEFITNSGVFSRSGVDKGTLSMLSKVEFLPTDKVLDLGCGYGVVGILASKLIGEHRVIMCDISEDAL' A
#
# COMPACT_ATOMS: atom_id res chain seq x y z
N MET A 1 2.34 1.62 15.08
CA MET A 1 2.60 2.69 14.10
C MET A 1 3.88 2.33 13.36
N ILE A 2 3.82 2.27 12.03
CA ILE A 2 4.96 1.98 11.16
C ILE A 2 5.21 3.24 10.34
N THR A 3 6.46 3.70 10.30
CA THR A 3 6.90 4.79 9.43
C THR A 3 7.86 4.25 8.38
N THR A 4 7.75 4.72 7.15
CA THR A 4 8.60 4.29 6.04
C THR A 4 8.64 5.35 4.95
N GLU A 5 9.60 5.24 4.04
CA GLU A 5 9.66 6.03 2.82
C GLU A 5 9.78 5.08 1.63
N ILE A 6 8.85 5.20 0.68
CA ILE A 6 8.85 4.36 -0.54
C ILE A 6 8.76 5.28 -1.75
N LYS A 7 9.70 5.14 -2.70
CA LYS A 7 9.83 6.01 -3.88
C LYS A 7 9.87 7.51 -3.54
N GLY A 8 10.52 7.88 -2.43
CA GLY A 8 10.61 9.27 -1.96
C GLY A 8 9.35 9.81 -1.29
N ILE A 9 8.34 8.95 -1.06
CA ILE A 9 7.08 9.34 -0.42
C ILE A 9 7.08 8.84 1.03
N PRO A 10 7.02 9.75 2.03
CA PRO A 10 6.89 9.36 3.42
C PRO A 10 5.48 8.82 3.69
N LEU A 11 5.42 7.70 4.41
CA LEU A 11 4.19 6.97 4.71
C LEU A 11 4.15 6.58 6.18
N GLU A 12 2.96 6.67 6.77
CA GLU A 12 2.69 6.26 8.14
C GLU A 12 1.47 5.35 8.16
N PHE A 13 1.59 4.23 8.88
CA PHE A 13 0.53 3.23 8.96
C PHE A 13 0.21 2.86 10.41
N ILE A 14 -1.08 2.72 10.67
CA ILE A 14 -1.61 2.09 11.88
C ILE A 14 -1.96 0.65 11.50
N THR A 15 -1.52 -0.31 12.31
CA THR A 15 -1.73 -1.74 12.10
C THR A 15 -2.34 -2.36 13.35
N ASN A 16 -3.01 -3.50 13.18
CA ASN A 16 -3.54 -4.31 14.27
C ASN A 16 -2.95 -5.75 14.20
N SER A 17 -3.40 -6.65 15.07
CA SER A 17 -2.92 -8.04 15.09
C SER A 17 -3.47 -8.94 13.98
N GLY A 18 -4.57 -8.54 13.33
CA GLY A 18 -5.25 -9.31 12.28
C GLY A 18 -4.72 -9.07 10.86
N VAL A 19 -3.92 -8.02 10.66
CA VAL A 19 -3.34 -7.70 9.33
C VAL A 19 -1.98 -8.36 9.09
N PHE A 20 -1.72 -8.67 7.82
CA PHE A 20 -0.43 -9.17 7.36
C PHE A 20 0.70 -8.15 7.62
N SER A 21 1.90 -8.64 7.95
CA SER A 21 3.11 -7.84 8.19
C SER A 21 2.94 -6.65 9.16
N ARG A 22 2.15 -6.84 10.23
CA ARG A 22 1.81 -5.78 11.20
C ARG A 22 2.95 -5.03 11.89
N SER A 23 4.19 -5.51 11.83
CA SER A 23 5.36 -4.91 12.49
C SER A 23 6.25 -4.07 11.58
N GLY A 24 6.00 -4.07 10.27
CA GLY A 24 6.81 -3.36 9.28
C GLY A 24 6.37 -3.70 7.86
N VAL A 25 6.81 -2.92 6.87
CA VAL A 25 6.49 -3.25 5.47
C VAL A 25 7.18 -4.55 5.06
N ASP A 26 6.41 -5.46 4.48
CA ASP A 26 6.92 -6.74 3.99
C ASP A 26 8.01 -6.54 2.91
N LYS A 27 9.04 -7.40 2.94
CA LYS A 27 10.17 -7.33 2.01
C LYS A 27 9.77 -7.67 0.58
N GLY A 28 8.80 -8.57 0.39
CA GLY A 28 8.22 -8.89 -0.91
C GLY A 28 7.47 -7.68 -1.48
N THR A 29 6.64 -7.02 -0.67
CA THR A 29 5.98 -5.77 -1.04
C THR A 29 6.98 -4.69 -1.48
N LEU A 30 8.06 -4.48 -0.71
CA LEU A 30 9.12 -3.52 -1.08
C LEU A 30 9.85 -3.92 -2.37
N SER A 31 10.16 -5.21 -2.54
CA SER A 31 10.82 -5.73 -3.73
C SER A 31 9.97 -5.51 -4.98
N MET A 32 8.66 -5.79 -4.90
CA MET A 32 7.71 -5.50 -5.97
C MET A 32 7.67 -4.00 -6.29
N LEU A 33 7.49 -3.14 -5.28
CA LEU A 33 7.41 -1.68 -5.45
C LEU A 33 8.72 -1.07 -6.00
N SER A 34 9.86 -1.73 -5.81
CA SER A 34 11.13 -1.31 -6.42
C SER A 34 11.14 -1.46 -7.95
N LYS A 35 10.27 -2.31 -8.51
CA LYS A 35 10.18 -2.61 -9.94
C LYS A 35 8.96 -1.98 -10.62
N VAL A 36 7.87 -1.77 -9.87
CA VAL A 36 6.65 -1.15 -10.40
C VAL A 36 6.90 0.33 -10.69
N GLU A 37 6.47 0.80 -11.84
CA GLU A 37 6.33 2.22 -12.16
C GLU A 37 4.85 2.57 -12.19
N PHE A 38 4.48 3.69 -11.58
CA PHE A 38 3.11 4.21 -11.60
C PHE A 38 3.06 5.41 -12.55
N LEU A 39 2.25 5.34 -13.59
CA LEU A 39 2.05 6.43 -14.53
C LEU A 39 0.81 7.24 -14.15
N PRO A 40 0.79 8.57 -14.38
CA PRO A 40 -0.35 9.43 -14.01
C PRO A 40 -1.71 9.01 -14.62
N THR A 41 -1.69 8.22 -15.70
CA THR A 41 -2.88 7.74 -16.40
C THR A 41 -3.37 6.38 -15.91
N ASP A 42 -2.63 5.70 -15.04
CA ASP A 42 -2.96 4.35 -14.59
C ASP A 42 -4.24 4.33 -13.76
N LYS A 43 -4.79 3.11 -13.64
CA LYS A 43 -5.82 2.72 -12.68
C LYS A 43 -5.29 1.50 -11.93
N VAL A 44 -5.33 1.54 -10.62
CA VAL A 44 -4.72 0.51 -9.75
C VAL A 44 -5.81 -0.19 -8.94
N LEU A 45 -5.76 -1.52 -8.96
CA LEU A 45 -6.47 -2.36 -8.01
C LEU A 45 -5.43 -3.00 -7.07
N ASP A 46 -5.47 -2.63 -5.80
CA ASP A 46 -4.71 -3.27 -4.74
C ASP A 46 -5.56 -4.40 -4.15
N LEU A 47 -5.31 -5.63 -4.63
CA LEU A 47 -6.04 -6.83 -4.27
C LEU A 47 -5.31 -7.57 -3.14
N GLY A 48 -5.97 -7.72 -1.99
CA GLY A 48 -5.32 -8.15 -0.75
C GLY A 48 -4.50 -7.01 -0.16
N CYS A 49 -5.12 -5.82 -0.03
CA CYS A 49 -4.41 -4.60 0.32
C CYS A 49 -3.83 -4.60 1.73
N GLY A 50 -4.29 -5.48 2.63
CA GLY A 50 -3.94 -5.45 4.04
C GLY A 50 -4.13 -4.05 4.60
N TYR A 51 -3.14 -3.55 5.33
CA TYR A 51 -3.18 -2.18 5.87
C TYR A 51 -2.86 -1.07 4.83
N GLY A 52 -2.85 -1.40 3.53
CA GLY A 52 -2.94 -0.42 2.44
C GLY A 52 -1.61 0.11 1.88
N VAL A 53 -0.48 -0.56 2.11
CA VAL A 53 0.85 -0.04 1.69
C VAL A 53 0.90 0.33 0.20
N VAL A 54 0.43 -0.58 -0.66
CA VAL A 54 0.54 -0.43 -2.11
C VAL A 54 -0.48 0.60 -2.61
N GLY A 55 -1.74 0.45 -2.23
CA GLY A 55 -2.82 1.36 -2.63
C GLY A 55 -2.61 2.79 -2.14
N ILE A 56 -2.20 3.00 -0.89
CA ILE A 56 -1.95 4.34 -0.36
C ILE A 56 -0.75 4.99 -1.06
N LEU A 57 0.34 4.25 -1.30
CA LEU A 57 1.46 4.76 -2.09
C LEU A 57 1.01 5.15 -3.51
N ALA A 58 0.29 4.26 -4.19
CA ALA A 58 -0.24 4.52 -5.53
C ALA A 58 -1.12 5.79 -5.54
N SER A 59 -2.01 5.94 -4.57
CA SER A 59 -2.92 7.09 -4.47
C SER A 59 -2.17 8.43 -4.38
N LYS A 60 -1.03 8.46 -3.68
CA LYS A 60 -0.18 9.66 -3.57
C LYS A 60 0.55 9.98 -4.87
N LEU A 61 0.81 8.98 -5.71
CA LEU A 61 1.53 9.14 -6.97
C LEU A 61 0.62 9.47 -8.16
N ILE A 62 -0.57 8.85 -8.23
CA ILE A 62 -1.47 8.96 -9.40
C ILE A 62 -2.83 9.57 -9.08
N GLY A 63 -3.16 9.79 -7.80
CA GLY A 63 -4.44 10.32 -7.33
C GLY A 63 -5.39 9.23 -6.82
N GLU A 64 -6.07 9.51 -5.70
CA GLU A 64 -6.96 8.56 -5.00
C GLU A 64 -8.12 8.02 -5.85
N HIS A 65 -8.70 8.85 -6.71
CA HIS A 65 -9.83 8.50 -7.58
C HIS A 65 -9.50 7.41 -8.64
N ARG A 66 -8.23 7.00 -8.72
CA ARG A 66 -7.72 5.96 -9.64
C ARG A 66 -7.33 4.67 -8.93
N VAL A 67 -7.47 4.62 -7.61
CA VAL A 67 -7.05 3.48 -6.80
C VAL A 67 -8.25 2.86 -6.12
N ILE A 68 -8.40 1.55 -6.28
CA ILE A 68 -9.34 0.72 -5.51
C ILE A 68 -8.50 -0.21 -4.64
N MET A 69 -8.84 -0.29 -3.37
CA MET A 69 -8.25 -1.23 -2.42
C MET A 69 -9.33 -2.22 -2.00
N CYS A 70 -9.00 -3.51 -1.95
CA CYS A 70 -9.91 -4.52 -1.45
C CYS A 70 -9.14 -5.63 -0.71
N ASP A 71 -9.76 -6.12 0.35
CA ASP A 71 -9.29 -7.24 1.13
C ASP A 71 -10.50 -8.07 1.58
N ILE A 72 -10.27 -9.35 1.87
CA ILE A 72 -11.30 -10.22 2.44
C ILE A 72 -11.42 -10.01 3.96
N SER A 73 -10.37 -9.50 4.60
CA SER A 73 -10.33 -9.30 6.04
C SER A 73 -10.99 -7.98 6.45
N GLU A 74 -11.94 -8.04 7.38
CA GLU A 74 -12.50 -6.83 8.00
C GLU A 74 -11.46 -6.05 8.81
N ASP A 75 -10.40 -6.69 9.31
CA ASP A 75 -9.30 -6.00 10.01
C ASP A 75 -8.46 -5.11 9.09
N ALA A 76 -8.59 -5.27 7.76
CA ALA A 76 -7.86 -4.55 6.73
C ALA A 76 -8.67 -3.42 6.06
N LEU A 77 -10.00 -3.38 6.27
CA LEU A 77 -10.93 -2.41 5.69
C LEU A 77 -11.30 -1.31 6.70
#